data_AF-A0A529IDN2-F1
#
_entry.id   AF-A0A529IDN2-F1
#
_cell.length_a   1.000
_cell.length_b   1.000
_cell.length_c   1.000
_cell.angle_alpha   90.00
_cell.angle_beta   90.00
_cell.angle_gamma   90.00
#
_symmetry.space_group_name_H-M   'P 1'
#
loop_
_entity.id
_entity.type
_entity.pdbx_description
1 polymer ?
#
loop_
_entity_poly.entity_id
_entity_poly.type
_entity_poly.pdbx_seq_one_letter_code
_entity_poly.pdbx_strand_id
1 'polypeptide(L)' 'FMMRHPGRVFSRSQLLDNVWGETIYIDERTVDVHVGRLRKAVNNGRMPDVIRTIRGAGYAIRED' A
#
# COMPACT_ATOMS: atom_id res chain seq x y z
N PHE A 1 1.18 -2.39 8.47
CA PHE A 1 -0.17 -2.94 8.23
C PHE A 1 -0.16 -4.01 7.15
N MET A 2 0.05 -3.67 5.87
CA MET A 2 -0.02 -4.65 4.77
C MET A 2 0.90 -5.87 4.93
N MET A 3 2.12 -5.71 5.46
CA MET A 3 3.05 -6.83 5.70
C MET A 3 2.52 -7.90 6.66
N ARG A 4 1.55 -7.57 7.52
CA ARG A 4 0.89 -8.55 8.41
C ARG A 4 -0.14 -9.41 7.66
N HIS A 5 -0.46 -9.04 6.43
CA HIS A 5 -1.43 -9.71 5.56
C HIS A 5 -0.89 -9.79 4.12
N PRO A 6 0.18 -10.58 3.87
CA PRO A 6 0.66 -10.86 2.51
C PRO A 6 -0.48 -11.38 1.62
N GLY A 7 -0.40 -11.13 0.31
CA GLY A 7 -1.42 -11.59 -0.65
C GLY A 7 -2.70 -10.75 -0.67
N ARG A 8 -3.16 -10.26 0.50
CA ARG A 8 -4.41 -9.50 0.66
C ARG A 8 -4.36 -8.13 0.00
N VAL A 9 -5.39 -7.82 -0.77
CA VAL A 9 -5.60 -6.50 -1.40
C VAL A 9 -6.33 -5.58 -0.42
N PHE A 10 -5.78 -4.37 -0.26
CA PHE A 10 -6.41 -3.29 0.50
C PHE A 10 -6.69 -2.11 -0.43
N SER A 11 -7.91 -1.57 -0.36
CA SER A 11 -8.26 -0.31 -1.03
C SER A 11 -7.51 0.87 -0.42
N ARG A 12 -7.53 2.02 -1.10
CA ARG A 12 -6.96 3.26 -0.56
C ARG A 12 -7.66 3.68 0.72
N SER A 13 -8.99 3.68 0.73
CA SER A 13 -9.79 3.95 1.94
C SER A 13 -9.41 3.02 3.09
N GLN A 14 -9.33 1.71 2.86
CA GLN A 14 -8.91 0.76 3.90
C GLN A 14 -7.50 1.06 4.44
N LEU A 15 -6.55 1.42 3.57
CA LEU A 15 -5.21 1.80 4.01
C LEU A 15 -5.20 3.13 4.76
N LEU A 16 -6.06 4.07 4.38
CA LEU A 16 -6.22 5.35 5.06
C LEU A 16 -6.76 5.13 6.48
N ASP A 17 -7.87 4.44 6.60
CA ASP A 17 -8.56 4.17 7.88
C ASP A 17 -7.65 3.40 8.85
N ASN A 18 -6.93 2.38 8.37
CA ASN A 18 -6.11 1.50 9.24
C ASN A 18 -4.75 2.08 9.61
N VAL A 19 -4.27 3.15 8.96
CA VAL A 19 -2.95 3.74 9.22
C VAL A 19 -3.05 5.13 9.85
N TRP A 20 -4.03 5.95 9.42
CA TRP A 20 -4.20 7.32 9.89
C TRP A 20 -5.42 7.51 10.80
N GLY A 21 -6.38 6.57 10.80
CA GLY A 21 -7.60 6.65 11.60
C GLY A 21 -8.69 7.54 10.99
N GLU A 22 -9.91 7.40 11.51
CA GLU A 22 -11.13 7.99 10.93
C GLU A 22 -11.23 9.52 11.08
N THR A 23 -10.45 10.12 11.99
CA THR A 23 -10.51 11.57 12.28
C THR A 23 -9.76 12.44 11.29
N ILE A 24 -9.11 11.84 10.29
CA ILE A 24 -8.25 12.54 9.35
C ILE A 24 -8.91 12.59 7.97
N TYR A 25 -9.44 13.76 7.59
CA TYR A 25 -9.88 14.05 6.22
C TYR A 25 -8.66 14.28 5.32
N ILE A 26 -8.02 13.19 4.91
CA ILE A 26 -6.98 13.18 3.90
C ILE A 26 -7.51 12.50 2.64
N ASP A 27 -7.13 13.03 1.48
CA ASP A 27 -7.47 12.45 0.18
C ASP A 27 -6.82 11.07 0.02
N GLU A 28 -7.57 10.09 -0.49
CA GLU A 28 -7.07 8.74 -0.84
C GLU A 28 -5.80 8.76 -1.71
N ARG A 29 -5.60 9.79 -2.53
CA ARG A 29 -4.37 10.02 -3.33
C ARG A 29 -3.12 10.16 -2.48
N THR A 30 -3.25 10.51 -1.21
CA THR A 30 -2.13 10.54 -0.27
C THR A 30 -1.57 9.14 -0.04
N VAL A 31 -2.41 8.11 -0.08
CA VAL A 31 -1.97 6.70 -0.04
C VAL A 31 -1.03 6.41 -1.20
N ASP A 32 -1.32 6.90 -2.41
CA ASP A 32 -0.48 6.68 -3.59
C ASP A 32 0.93 7.26 -3.38
N VAL A 33 1.02 8.45 -2.78
CA VAL A 33 2.31 9.11 -2.46
C VAL A 33 3.11 8.28 -1.46
N HIS A 34 2.46 7.84 -0.38
CA HIS A 34 3.11 7.04 0.65
C HIS A 34 3.54 5.67 0.15
N VAL A 35 2.69 5.00 -0.65
CA VAL A 35 3.04 3.73 -1.29
C VAL A 35 4.18 3.91 -2.28
N GLY A 36 4.20 5.00 -3.06
CA GLY A 36 5.29 5.29 -3.99
C GLY A 36 6.64 5.50 -3.27
N ARG A 37 6.64 6.21 -2.14
CA ARG A 37 7.83 6.39 -1.30
C ARG A 37 8.28 5.07 -0.67
N LEU A 38 7.34 4.30 -0.12
CA LEU A 38 7.62 2.98 0.45
C LEU A 38 8.23 2.05 -0.60
N ARG A 39 7.62 1.99 -1.80
CA ARG A 39 8.12 1.18 -2.92
C ARG A 39 9.57 1.52 -3.26
N LYS A 40 9.92 2.80 -3.35
CA LYS A 40 11.30 3.23 -3.60
C LYS A 40 12.26 2.82 -2.48
N ALA A 41 11.80 2.84 -1.24
CA ALA A 41 12.63 2.48 -0.09
C ALA A 41 12.89 0.97 0.00
N VAL A 42 11.91 0.13 -0.37
CA VAL A 42 12.01 -1.33 -0.20
C VAL A 42 12.47 -2.05 -1.47
N ASN A 43 12.20 -1.52 -2.66
CA ASN A 43 12.63 -2.13 -3.90
C ASN A 43 13.94 -1.52 -4.37
N ASN A 44 15.05 -2.21 -4.10
CA ASN A 44 16.39 -1.83 -4.52
C ASN A 44 16.82 -2.41 -5.89
N GLY A 45 15.90 -3.01 -6.63
CA GLY A 45 16.16 -3.61 -7.95
C GLY A 45 16.80 -5.00 -7.92
N ARG A 46 17.10 -5.57 -6.75
CA ARG A 46 17.66 -6.94 -6.64
C ARG A 46 16.60 -8.02 -6.49
N MET A 47 15.38 -7.64 -6.08
CA MET A 47 14.24 -8.54 -5.92
C MET A 47 13.03 -8.01 -6.71
N PRO A 48 12.07 -8.88 -7.05
CA PRO A 48 10.81 -8.45 -7.65
C PRO A 48 10.11 -7.39 -6.80
N ASP A 49 9.30 -6.54 -7.44
CA ASP A 49 8.52 -5.53 -6.72
C ASP A 49 7.66 -6.17 -5.62
N VAL A 50 7.96 -5.82 -4.38
CA VAL A 50 7.31 -6.34 -3.16
C VAL A 50 5.87 -5.82 -3.04
N ILE A 51 5.55 -4.68 -3.64
CA ILE A 51 4.23 -4.04 -3.57
C ILE A 51 3.51 -4.16 -4.90
N ARG A 52 2.44 -4.95 -4.95
CA ARG A 52 1.59 -5.08 -6.13
C ARG A 52 0.57 -3.95 -6.19
N THR A 53 0.45 -3.31 -7.36
CA THR A 53 -0.65 -2.41 -7.68
C THR A 53 -1.74 -3.19 -8.41
N ILE A 54 -2.92 -3.29 -7.83
CA ILE A 54 -4.09 -3.91 -8.46
C ILE A 54 -4.99 -2.79 -8.95
N ARG A 55 -4.97 -2.54 -10.27
CA ARG A 55 -5.67 -1.40 -10.88
C ARG A 55 -7.17 -1.46 -10.53
N GLY A 56 -7.70 -0.36 -10.01
CA GLY A 56 -9.10 -0.25 -9.58
C GLY A 56 -9.40 -0.84 -8.19
N ALA A 57 -8.53 -1.68 -7.61
CA ALA A 57 -8.78 -2.33 -6.33
C ALA A 57 -7.89 -1.80 -5.19
N GLY A 58 -6.61 -1.53 -5.44
CA GLY A 58 -5.69 -0.99 -4.43
C GLY A 58 -4.31 -1.66 -4.43
N TYR A 59 -3.79 -1.96 -3.24
CA TYR A 59 -2.41 -2.42 -3.05
C TYR A 59 -2.33 -3.70 -2.22
N ALA A 60 -1.33 -4.52 -2.49
CA ALA A 60 -1.04 -5.73 -1.74
C ALA A 60 0.46 -5.96 -1.61
N ILE A 61 0.88 -6.61 -0.53
CA ILE A 61 2.23 -7.20 -0.46
C ILE A 61 2.21 -8.48 -1.30
N ARG A 62 3.31 -8.72 -2.03
CA ARG A 62 3.53 -9.98 -2.73
C ARG A 62 3.54 -11.13 -1.73
N GLU A 63 2.87 -12.20 -2.09
CA GLU A 63 2.95 -13.49 -1.41
C GLU A 63 3.76 -14.37 -2.36
N ASP A 64 4.87 -14.89 -1.86
CA ASP A 64 5.80 -15.74 -2.59
C ASP A 64 5.49 -17.20 -2.26
#